data_AF-A0A4Q3JRQ7-F1
#
_entry.id   AF-A0A4Q3JRQ7-F1
#
_cell.length_a   1.000
_cell.length_b   1.000
_cell.length_c   1.000
_cell.angle_alpha   90.00
_cell.angle_beta   90.00
_cell.angle_gamma   90.00
#
_symmetry.space_group_name_H-M   'P 1'
#
loop_
_entity.id
_entity.type
_entity.pdbx_description
1 polymer ?
#
loop_
_entity_poly.entity_id
_entity_poly.type
_entity_poly.pdbx_seq_one_letter_code
_entity_poly.pdbx_strand_id
1 'polypeptide(L)'
;MSKRSGAWLLLLLTACGGANEVARAPGATSAAPAASSAPAASSASAPVAPKSYRAEQDMTVKTPRGASFPVGAGWQVTEHADRIVLEDPERQLKLIYVEVEATTTAAAIAEAWKRHDPTFALPAKQTIRPPSPRWDE
;
A
#
# COMPACT_ATOMS: atom_id res chain seq x y z
N MET A 1 -49.59 3.84 28.53
CA MET A 1 -49.06 5.12 29.05
C MET A 1 -47.78 5.44 28.26
N SER A 2 -47.75 6.37 27.30
CA SER A 2 -47.52 7.83 27.45
C SER A 2 -46.27 8.10 28.32
N LYS A 3 -45.18 8.74 27.88
CA LYS A 3 -45.04 10.06 27.21
C LYS A 3 -43.63 10.20 26.57
N ARG A 4 -43.51 10.79 25.36
CA ARG A 4 -42.93 12.14 25.03
C ARG A 4 -41.43 12.25 25.29
N SER A 5 -40.59 12.99 24.59
CA SER A 5 -40.57 13.86 23.40
C SER A 5 -39.17 14.46 23.47
N GLY A 6 -38.51 14.77 22.35
CA GLY A 6 -37.33 15.63 22.40
C GLY A 6 -36.44 15.50 21.18
N ALA A 7 -36.96 15.96 20.03
CA ALA A 7 -36.16 16.40 18.90
C ALA A 7 -35.28 17.58 19.34
N TRP A 8 -33.97 17.56 19.06
CA TRP A 8 -33.21 18.79 18.77
C TRP A 8 -32.10 18.44 17.78
N LEU A 9 -32.43 18.65 16.49
CA LEU A 9 -31.53 18.64 15.35
C LEU A 9 -30.87 20.03 15.30
N LEU A 10 -29.56 20.13 15.55
CA LEU A 10 -28.80 21.37 15.36
C LEU A 10 -27.86 21.20 14.16
N LEU A 11 -28.34 21.72 13.03
CA LEU A 11 -27.56 22.11 11.86
C LEU A 11 -26.80 23.40 12.17
N LEU A 12 -25.48 23.40 12.03
CA LEU A 12 -24.68 24.62 11.86
C LEU A 12 -23.78 24.46 10.63
N LEU A 13 -24.24 25.02 9.51
CA LEU A 13 -23.40 25.38 8.38
C LEU A 13 -22.65 26.67 8.76
N THR A 14 -21.34 26.58 9.00
CA THR A 14 -20.45 27.74 9.02
C THR A 14 -19.79 27.90 7.66
N ALA A 15 -20.40 28.79 6.87
CA ALA A 15 -19.81 29.45 5.72
C ALA A 15 -18.86 30.59 6.14
N CYS A 16 -18.18 31.17 5.14
CA CYS A 16 -17.17 32.25 5.17
C CYS A 16 -15.72 31.68 5.18
N GLY A 17 -14.98 31.65 4.08
CA GLY A 17 -14.94 32.65 3.01
C GLY A 17 -14.19 33.89 3.46
N GLY A 18 -12.93 33.74 3.87
CA GLY A 18 -12.03 34.83 4.23
C GLY A 18 -11.38 35.42 2.99
N ALA A 19 -11.79 36.64 2.65
CA ALA A 19 -11.31 37.41 1.52
C ALA A 19 -9.83 37.83 1.67
N ASN A 20 -9.12 37.78 0.55
CA ASN A 20 -7.79 38.33 0.33
C ASN A 20 -7.76 39.82 0.71
N GLU A 21 -6.97 40.18 1.71
CA GLU A 21 -6.66 41.57 2.04
C GLU A 21 -5.49 42.03 1.18
N VAL A 22 -5.80 42.82 0.15
CA VAL A 22 -4.82 43.48 -0.72
C VAL A 22 -4.34 44.74 0.01
N ALA A 23 -3.25 44.61 0.77
CA ALA A 23 -2.48 45.76 1.24
C ALA A 23 -1.37 46.09 0.21
N ARG A 24 -1.56 47.18 -0.54
CA ARG A 24 -0.52 47.79 -1.39
C ARG A 24 -0.07 49.09 -0.72
N ALA A 25 1.20 49.18 -0.35
CA ALA A 25 1.90 50.44 -0.12
C ALA A 25 3.24 50.43 -0.88
N PRO A 26 3.66 51.56 -1.47
CA PRO A 26 4.83 51.65 -2.33
C PRO A 26 6.09 52.07 -1.56
N GLY A 27 7.27 51.64 -2.00
CA GLY A 27 8.54 52.16 -1.49
C GLY A 27 9.72 51.30 -1.92
N ALA A 28 10.59 51.88 -2.73
CA ALA A 28 11.72 51.27 -3.40
C ALA A 28 12.80 50.71 -2.45
N THR A 29 13.55 49.69 -2.89
CA THR A 29 14.99 49.77 -3.15
C THR A 29 15.45 48.47 -3.81
N SER A 30 16.23 48.63 -4.89
CA SER A 30 16.86 47.60 -5.69
C SER A 30 17.91 46.81 -4.90
N ALA A 31 17.77 45.48 -4.87
CA ALA A 31 18.89 44.54 -4.71
C ALA A 31 18.58 43.27 -5.51
N ALA A 32 19.39 42.98 -6.52
CA ALA A 32 19.40 41.73 -7.28
C ALA A 32 20.68 40.94 -6.93
N PRO A 33 20.75 39.63 -7.18
CA PRO A 33 19.88 38.58 -6.67
C PRO A 33 20.70 37.65 -5.74
N ALA A 34 20.17 37.29 -4.57
CA ALA A 34 20.71 36.12 -3.87
C ALA A 34 20.13 34.89 -4.56
N ALA A 35 21.00 34.14 -5.25
CA ALA A 35 20.67 32.86 -5.86
C ALA A 35 20.09 31.93 -4.79
N SER A 36 18.76 31.83 -4.75
CA SER A 36 18.06 30.81 -4.00
C SER A 36 18.29 29.50 -4.72
N SER A 37 19.29 28.74 -4.26
CA SER A 37 19.49 27.35 -4.65
C SER A 37 18.22 26.57 -4.36
N ALA A 38 17.36 26.42 -5.37
CA ALA A 38 16.21 25.56 -5.33
C ALA A 38 16.70 24.15 -4.99
N PRO A 39 16.13 23.46 -3.99
CA PRO A 39 16.47 22.06 -3.76
C PRO A 39 16.17 21.31 -5.04
N ALA A 40 17.17 20.59 -5.54
CA ALA A 40 17.03 19.71 -6.69
C ALA A 40 15.80 18.84 -6.45
N ALA A 41 14.78 19.02 -7.30
CA ALA A 41 13.62 18.16 -7.30
C ALA A 41 14.15 16.74 -7.45
N SER A 42 14.09 15.97 -6.36
CA SER A 42 14.43 14.56 -6.36
C SER A 42 13.56 13.93 -7.43
N SER A 43 14.18 13.47 -8.51
CA SER A 43 13.49 12.75 -9.57
C SER A 43 12.80 11.56 -8.91
N ALA A 44 11.50 11.71 -8.63
CA ALA A 44 10.67 10.64 -8.15
C ALA A 44 10.66 9.59 -9.25
N SER A 45 11.39 8.50 -9.02
CA SER A 45 11.45 7.40 -9.97
C SER A 45 10.02 6.94 -10.25
N ALA A 46 9.63 6.95 -11.52
CA ALA A 46 8.30 6.54 -11.92
C ALA A 46 8.03 5.11 -11.42
N PRO A 47 6.80 4.80 -10.96
CA PRO A 47 6.48 3.47 -10.47
C PRO A 47 6.74 2.44 -11.58
N VAL A 48 7.50 1.40 -11.26
CA VAL A 48 7.78 0.30 -12.17
C VAL A 48 6.46 -0.43 -12.45
N ALA A 49 6.09 -0.54 -13.72
CA ALA A 49 4.89 -1.25 -14.11
C ALA A 49 4.99 -2.75 -13.74
N PRO A 50 3.89 -3.39 -13.32
CA PRO A 50 3.90 -4.82 -13.04
C PRO A 50 4.21 -5.63 -14.31
N LYS A 51 4.99 -6.70 -14.17
CA LYS A 51 5.27 -7.65 -15.25
C LYS A 51 4.26 -8.79 -15.18
N SER A 52 3.55 -9.06 -16.26
CA SER A 52 2.57 -10.14 -16.34
C SER A 52 2.93 -11.12 -17.45
N TYR A 53 2.90 -12.42 -17.16
CA TYR A 53 3.16 -13.48 -18.13
C TYR A 53 2.52 -14.80 -17.71
N ARG A 54 2.21 -15.64 -18.69
CA ARG A 54 1.75 -17.01 -18.46
C ARG A 54 2.97 -17.92 -18.34
N ALA A 55 2.95 -18.84 -17.38
CA ALA A 55 3.97 -19.88 -17.30
C ALA A 55 3.72 -20.91 -18.40
N GLU A 56 4.60 -20.99 -19.41
CA GLU A 56 4.41 -21.92 -20.53
C GLU A 56 4.75 -23.38 -20.15
N GLN A 57 5.55 -23.55 -19.12
CA GLN A 57 5.95 -24.83 -18.52
C GLN A 57 6.14 -24.63 -17.02
N ASP A 58 6.30 -25.73 -16.28
CA ASP A 58 6.66 -25.67 -14.87
C ASP A 58 7.95 -24.87 -14.68
N MET A 59 7.92 -23.91 -13.75
CA MET A 59 9.05 -23.02 -13.51
C MET A 59 9.16 -22.64 -12.04
N THR A 60 10.33 -22.15 -11.64
CA THR A 60 10.54 -21.57 -10.31
C THR A 60 10.51 -20.05 -10.40
N VAL A 61 9.67 -19.42 -9.59
CA VAL A 61 9.60 -17.97 -9.43
C VAL A 61 10.34 -17.58 -8.16
N LYS A 62 11.06 -16.45 -8.22
CA LYS A 62 11.75 -15.84 -7.08
C LYS A 62 11.04 -14.55 -6.67
N THR A 63 10.83 -14.42 -5.38
CA THR A 63 10.39 -13.17 -4.74
C THR A 63 11.54 -12.14 -4.69
N PRO A 64 11.24 -10.85 -4.46
CA PRO A 64 12.25 -9.80 -4.39
C PRO A 64 13.36 -10.02 -3.35
N ARG A 65 13.06 -10.66 -2.21
CA ARG A 65 14.04 -10.99 -1.16
C ARG A 65 14.62 -12.39 -1.30
N GLY A 66 14.28 -13.12 -2.36
CA GLY A 66 14.97 -14.33 -2.79
C GLY A 66 14.31 -15.66 -2.39
N ALA A 67 13.15 -15.66 -1.71
CA ALA A 67 12.37 -16.87 -1.54
C ALA A 67 11.93 -17.41 -2.91
N SER A 68 11.99 -18.73 -3.09
CA SER A 68 11.69 -19.40 -4.35
C SER A 68 10.49 -20.33 -4.18
N PHE A 69 9.60 -20.40 -5.17
CA PHE A 69 8.48 -21.32 -5.17
C PHE A 69 8.18 -21.84 -6.59
N PRO A 70 7.66 -23.07 -6.73
CA PRO A 70 7.25 -23.60 -8.03
C PRO A 70 5.94 -22.97 -8.50
N VAL A 71 5.83 -22.79 -9.80
CA VAL A 71 4.60 -22.38 -10.51
C VAL A 71 4.37 -23.38 -11.63
N GLY A 72 3.17 -23.95 -11.67
CA GLY A 72 2.79 -24.92 -12.69
C GLY A 72 2.56 -24.27 -14.05
N ALA A 73 2.72 -25.05 -15.12
CA ALA A 73 2.36 -24.64 -16.46
C ALA A 73 0.91 -24.12 -16.54
N GLY A 74 0.67 -23.11 -17.37
CA GLY A 74 -0.63 -22.51 -17.63
C GLY A 74 -1.05 -21.41 -16.65
N TRP A 75 -0.40 -21.28 -15.49
CA TRP A 75 -0.71 -20.25 -14.50
C TRP A 75 -0.36 -18.84 -14.99
N GLN A 76 -1.16 -17.85 -14.58
CA GLN A 76 -0.88 -16.44 -14.83
C GLN A 76 -0.07 -15.88 -13.66
N VAL A 77 1.11 -15.33 -13.95
CA VAL A 77 1.99 -14.67 -12.97
C VAL A 77 1.93 -13.16 -13.21
N THR A 78 1.74 -12.38 -12.14
CA THR A 78 1.89 -10.92 -12.14
C THR A 78 2.85 -10.50 -11.03
N GLU A 79 4.03 -10.02 -11.42
CA GLU A 79 5.07 -9.52 -10.52
C GLU A 79 4.90 -8.01 -10.32
N HIS A 80 4.65 -7.60 -9.09
CA HIS A 80 4.68 -6.21 -8.64
C HIS A 80 5.98 -5.94 -7.87
N ALA A 81 6.25 -4.68 -7.54
CA ALA A 81 7.41 -4.32 -6.72
C ALA A 81 7.38 -4.92 -5.30
N ASP A 82 6.19 -5.14 -4.73
CA ASP A 82 5.98 -5.52 -3.34
C ASP A 82 5.30 -6.89 -3.14
N ARG A 83 4.85 -7.52 -4.23
CA ARG A 83 4.09 -8.79 -4.22
C ARG A 83 4.13 -9.52 -5.55
N ILE A 84 3.80 -10.81 -5.52
CA ILE A 84 3.57 -11.63 -6.70
C ILE A 84 2.15 -12.19 -6.62
N VAL A 85 1.36 -12.02 -7.68
CA VAL A 85 0.01 -12.58 -7.80
C VAL A 85 0.05 -13.75 -8.77
N LEU A 86 -0.47 -14.89 -8.35
CA LEU A 86 -0.71 -16.05 -9.20
C LEU A 86 -2.21 -16.25 -9.37
N GLU A 87 -2.66 -16.50 -10.59
CA GLU A 87 -4.01 -16.98 -10.89
C GLU A 87 -3.88 -18.34 -11.59
N ASP A 88 -4.69 -19.31 -11.17
CA ASP A 88 -4.79 -20.61 -11.83
C ASP A 88 -5.30 -20.46 -13.28
N PRO A 89 -5.09 -21.47 -14.14
CA PRO A 89 -5.51 -21.39 -15.54
C PRO A 89 -7.00 -21.06 -15.73
N GLU A 90 -7.85 -21.55 -14.82
CA GLU A 90 -9.30 -21.36 -14.81
C GLU A 90 -9.73 -20.05 -14.11
N ARG A 91 -8.80 -19.30 -13.50
CA ARG A 91 -9.02 -18.05 -12.76
C ARG A 91 -10.00 -18.18 -11.58
N GLN A 92 -10.10 -19.37 -10.97
CA GLN A 92 -10.92 -19.63 -9.80
C GLN A 92 -10.13 -19.51 -8.49
N LEU A 93 -8.80 -19.55 -8.57
CA LEU A 93 -7.89 -19.51 -7.45
C LEU A 93 -6.85 -18.40 -7.64
N LYS A 94 -6.71 -17.56 -6.62
CA LYS A 94 -5.76 -16.45 -6.58
C LYS A 94 -4.85 -16.59 -5.37
N LEU A 95 -3.55 -16.63 -5.61
CA LEU A 95 -2.53 -16.60 -4.56
C LEU A 95 -1.80 -15.26 -4.63
N ILE A 96 -1.52 -14.68 -3.47
CA ILE A 96 -0.74 -13.45 -3.37
C ILE A 96 0.41 -13.70 -2.40
N TYR A 97 1.62 -13.61 -2.93
CA TYR A 97 2.85 -13.74 -2.17
C TYR A 97 3.35 -12.34 -1.82
N VAL A 98 3.54 -12.09 -0.52
CA VAL A 98 4.04 -10.82 0.00
C VAL A 98 5.18 -11.10 0.96
N GLU A 99 6.25 -10.33 0.83
CA GLU A 99 7.35 -10.38 1.78
C GLU A 99 7.31 -9.15 2.69
N VAL A 100 7.21 -9.40 3.99
CA VAL A 100 7.12 -8.36 5.00
C VAL A 100 8.15 -8.63 6.09
N GLU A 101 8.93 -7.62 6.40
CA GLU A 101 9.78 -7.59 7.57
C GLU A 101 9.09 -6.79 8.67
N ALA A 102 8.88 -7.44 9.82
CA ALA A 102 8.27 -6.83 10.99
C ALA A 102 8.78 -7.51 12.25
N THR A 103 8.66 -6.82 13.38
CA THR A 103 9.13 -7.31 14.69
C THR A 103 8.35 -8.55 15.18
N THR A 104 7.10 -8.71 14.78
CA THR A 104 6.26 -9.85 15.17
C THR A 104 5.51 -10.43 13.96
N THR A 105 5.20 -11.73 14.02
CA THR A 105 4.41 -12.41 12.96
C THR A 105 3.04 -11.77 12.76
N ALA A 106 2.36 -11.37 13.85
CA ALA A 106 1.06 -10.70 13.76
C ALA A 106 1.16 -9.34 13.06
N ALA A 107 2.22 -8.55 13.33
CA ALA A 107 2.46 -7.30 12.62
C ALA A 107 2.77 -7.53 11.14
N ALA A 108 3.55 -8.57 10.80
CA ALA A 108 3.82 -8.94 9.42
C ALA A 108 2.54 -9.31 8.65
N ILE A 109 1.65 -10.10 9.26
CA ILE A 109 0.35 -10.48 8.67
C ILE A 109 -0.54 -9.25 8.45
N ALA A 110 -0.64 -8.35 9.44
CA ALA A 110 -1.45 -7.14 9.32
C ALA A 110 -0.94 -6.22 8.20
N GLU A 111 0.38 -6.06 8.07
CA GLU A 111 0.99 -5.29 7.00
C GLU A 111 0.79 -5.94 5.62
N ALA A 112 0.91 -7.27 5.51
CA ALA A 112 0.62 -7.99 4.27
C ALA A 112 -0.82 -7.77 3.80
N TRP A 113 -1.79 -7.81 4.73
CA TRP A 113 -3.19 -7.51 4.42
C TRP A 113 -3.39 -6.09 3.93
N LYS A 114 -2.80 -5.08 4.60
CA LYS A 114 -2.91 -3.68 4.17
C LYS A 114 -2.44 -3.45 2.73
N ARG A 115 -1.40 -4.17 2.27
CA ARG A 115 -0.89 -4.07 0.89
C ARG A 115 -1.83 -4.65 -0.15
N HIS A 116 -2.57 -5.69 0.22
CA HIS A 116 -3.55 -6.33 -0.66
C HIS A 116 -4.92 -5.62 -0.61
N ASP A 117 -5.43 -5.40 0.59
CA ASP A 117 -6.71 -4.77 0.89
C ASP A 117 -6.54 -3.86 2.14
N PRO A 118 -6.39 -2.54 1.92
CA PRO A 118 -6.26 -1.57 3.02
C PRO A 118 -7.46 -1.51 3.96
N THR A 119 -8.62 -2.04 3.55
CA THR A 119 -9.84 -2.06 4.36
C THR A 119 -9.93 -3.30 5.25
N PHE A 120 -9.03 -4.28 5.07
CA PHE A 120 -8.98 -5.48 5.88
C PHE A 120 -8.56 -5.15 7.33
N ALA A 121 -9.44 -5.44 8.28
CA ALA A 121 -9.28 -5.05 9.68
C ALA A 121 -9.40 -6.22 10.68
N LEU A 122 -9.37 -7.47 10.21
CA LEU A 122 -9.46 -8.64 11.10
C LEU A 122 -8.09 -8.97 11.71
N PRO A 123 -8.01 -9.23 13.03
CA PRO A 123 -6.77 -9.67 13.65
C PRO A 123 -6.44 -11.10 13.24
N ALA A 124 -5.15 -11.44 13.23
CA ALA A 124 -4.70 -12.81 13.03
C ALA A 124 -5.22 -13.69 14.17
N LYS A 125 -6.09 -14.67 13.86
CA LYS A 125 -6.65 -15.61 14.84
C LYS A 125 -5.60 -16.56 15.43
N GLN A 126 -4.63 -16.96 14.60
CA GLN A 126 -3.59 -17.92 14.98
C GLN A 126 -2.31 -17.57 14.24
N THR A 127 -1.18 -17.71 14.94
CA THR A 127 0.16 -17.70 14.34
C THR A 127 0.88 -18.94 14.80
N ILE A 128 1.35 -19.76 13.87
CA ILE A 128 2.17 -20.93 14.16
C ILE A 128 3.61 -20.56 13.82
N ARG A 129 4.52 -20.72 14.78
CA ARG A 129 5.95 -20.71 14.46
C ARG A 129 6.27 -22.06 13.80
N PRO A 130 6.75 -22.10 12.56
CA PRO A 130 7.18 -23.35 11.96
C PRO A 130 8.23 -24.03 12.86
N PRO A 131 8.23 -25.37 12.98
CA PRO A 131 9.31 -26.07 13.63
C PRO A 131 10.64 -25.71 12.95
N SER A 132 11.74 -25.79 13.71
CA SER A 132 13.07 -25.62 13.11
C SER A 132 13.30 -26.69 12.03
N PRO A 133 14.16 -26.45 11.02
CA PRO A 133 14.33 -27.31 9.83
C PRO A 133 14.87 -28.73 10.07
N ARG A 134 14.80 -29.27 11.29
CA ARG A 134 15.27 -30.61 11.62
C ARG A 134 14.27 -31.65 11.12
N TRP A 135 14.38 -31.99 9.83
CA TRP A 135 13.62 -33.04 9.15
C TRP A 135 14.45 -34.30 8.85
N ASP A 136 15.66 -34.42 9.42
CA ASP A 136 16.51 -35.62 9.36
C ASP A 136 16.75 -36.19 10.77
N GLU A 137 15.85 -37.06 11.24
CA GLU A 137 16.10 -38.09 12.28
C GLU A 137 15.32 -39.36 11.96
#